data_AF-A0A3B9ZS84-F1
#
_entry.id   AF-A0A3B9ZS84-F1
#
_cell.length_a   1.000
_cell.length_b   1.000
_cell.length_c   1.000
_cell.angle_alpha   90.00
_cell.angle_beta   90.00
_cell.angle_gamma   90.00
#
_symmetry.space_group_name_H-M   'P 1'
#
loop_
_entity.id
_entity.type
_entity.pdbx_description
1 polymer ?
#
loop_
_entity_poly.entity_id
_entity_poly.type
_entity_poly.pdbx_seq_one_letter_code
_entity_poly.pdbx_strand_id
1 'polypeptide(L)'
;SERSFWQLFPMYMAAALMLLIGLFPSIFLNLLKQPVGLFTRDIAFNHSLSQMGTIDSLQTINWVSAGFMLFILAVWVTRKLVNRTKIVTVAPTWGCGYNVPSPKIQYTANSFVRSYTKLAKPILFIEKEETEITGIFPSKKRYETHPYDNIERILIDLPLKKVAEIRELFVFLQNGHLQRYILYGIVFIASVIVIPVLIDHIMTFIQFLNHL
;
A
#
# COMPACT_ATOMS: atom_id res chain seq x y z
N SER A 1 12.83 2.59 27.23
CA SER A 1 13.55 1.63 26.38
C SER A 1 14.40 2.45 25.41
N GLU A 2 15.66 2.68 25.76
CA GLU A 2 16.61 3.32 24.85
C GLU A 2 16.93 2.32 23.74
N ARG A 3 16.71 2.72 22.48
CA ARG A 3 16.97 1.85 21.33
C ARG A 3 18.48 1.65 21.20
N SER A 4 18.90 0.41 20.95
CA SER A 4 20.30 0.08 20.70
C SER A 4 20.82 0.86 19.48
N PHE A 5 22.07 1.35 19.55
CA PHE A 5 22.72 2.09 18.46
C PHE A 5 22.61 1.36 17.10
N TRP A 6 22.73 0.03 17.10
CA TRP A 6 22.62 -0.81 15.91
C TRP A 6 21.22 -0.81 15.28
N GLN A 7 20.17 -0.57 16.07
CA GLN A 7 18.79 -0.45 15.57
C GLN A 7 18.52 0.92 14.92
N LEU A 8 19.31 1.94 15.27
CA LEU A 8 19.19 3.30 14.71
C LEU A 8 20.06 3.50 13.47
N PHE A 9 21.04 2.63 13.24
CA PHE A 9 21.95 2.70 12.10
C PHE A 9 21.24 2.83 10.73
N PRO A 10 20.22 2.02 10.40
CA PRO A 10 19.51 2.16 9.12
C PRO A 10 18.84 3.53 8.96
N MET A 11 18.31 4.08 10.05
CA MET A 11 17.64 5.38 10.06
C MET A 11 18.63 6.52 9.81
N TYR A 12 19.79 6.49 10.47
CA TYR A 12 20.85 7.48 10.25
C TYR A 12 21.47 7.35 8.86
N MET A 13 21.65 6.14 8.35
CA MET A 13 22.16 5.90 7.00
C MET A 13 21.20 6.46 5.95
N ALA A 14 19.90 6.18 6.05
CA ALA A 14 18.90 6.73 5.14
C ALA A 14 18.85 8.26 5.19
N ALA A 15 18.87 8.84 6.40
CA ALA A 15 18.90 10.30 6.57
C ALA A 15 20.16 10.93 5.95
N ALA A 16 21.33 10.33 6.15
CA ALA A 16 22.59 10.80 5.57
C ALA A 16 22.55 10.76 4.03
N LEU A 17 22.02 9.68 3.44
CA LEU A 17 21.84 9.57 1.99
C LEU A 17 20.88 10.62 1.45
N MET A 18 19.73 10.85 2.11
CA MET A 18 18.77 11.89 1.71
C MET A 18 19.41 13.28 1.73
N LEU A 19 20.20 13.59 2.77
CA LEU A 19 20.92 14.86 2.87
C LEU A 19 22.00 14.98 1.78
N LEU A 20 22.78 13.93 1.51
CA LEU A 20 23.80 13.96 0.47
C LEU A 20 23.20 14.18 -0.92
N ILE A 21 22.12 13.47 -1.24
CA ILE A 21 21.42 13.61 -2.54
C ILE A 21 20.80 14.99 -2.67
N GLY A 22 20.14 15.50 -1.62
CA GLY A 22 19.50 16.80 -1.63
C GLY A 22 20.48 17.99 -1.69
N LEU A 23 21.63 17.89 -1.03
CA LEU A 23 22.63 18.97 -0.98
C LEU A 23 23.56 18.99 -2.20
N PHE A 24 23.85 17.82 -2.79
CA PHE A 24 24.76 17.69 -3.92
C PHE A 24 24.14 16.97 -5.12
N PRO A 25 23.00 17.44 -5.64
CA PRO A 25 22.31 16.78 -6.76
C PRO A 25 23.20 16.66 -8.00
N SER A 26 24.12 17.61 -8.23
CA SER A 26 25.05 17.59 -9.36
C SER A 26 25.97 16.37 -9.38
N ILE A 27 26.46 15.91 -8.21
CA ILE A 27 27.35 14.75 -8.11
C ILE A 27 26.59 13.48 -8.53
N PHE A 28 25.38 13.30 -8.00
CA PHE A 28 24.54 12.14 -8.30
C PHE A 28 24.07 12.14 -9.75
N LEU A 29 23.67 13.28 -10.30
CA LEU A 29 23.28 13.39 -11.70
C LEU A 29 24.45 13.06 -12.63
N ASN A 30 25.66 13.55 -12.34
CA ASN A 30 26.84 13.22 -13.15
C ASN A 30 27.19 11.72 -13.08
N LEU A 31 27.03 11.09 -11.92
CA LEU A 31 27.24 9.65 -11.75
C LEU A 31 26.21 8.82 -12.55
N LEU A 32 24.95 9.28 -12.61
CA LEU A 32 23.87 8.58 -13.30
C LEU A 32 23.86 8.80 -14.83
N LYS A 33 24.48 9.87 -15.34
CA LYS A 33 24.52 10.18 -16.79
C LYS A 33 25.10 9.03 -17.61
N GLN A 34 26.19 8.42 -17.15
CA GLN A 34 26.88 7.34 -17.87
C GLN A 34 26.02 6.07 -18.02
N PRO A 35 25.48 5.46 -16.94
CA PRO A 35 24.65 4.26 -17.05
C PRO A 35 23.33 4.53 -17.76
N VAL A 36 22.67 5.67 -17.50
CA VAL A 36 21.41 6.02 -18.18
C VAL A 36 21.63 6.19 -19.68
N GLY A 37 22.75 6.81 -20.08
CA GLY A 37 23.12 6.99 -21.48
C GLY A 37 23.29 5.69 -22.27
N LEU A 38 23.56 4.56 -21.61
CA LEU A 38 23.62 3.25 -22.25
C LEU A 38 22.24 2.72 -22.68
N PHE A 39 21.19 3.08 -21.94
CA PHE A 39 19.81 2.64 -22.18
C PHE A 39 18.99 3.63 -23.01
N THR A 40 19.41 4.89 -23.11
CA THR A 40 18.70 5.95 -23.84
C THR A 40 19.28 6.27 -25.22
N ARG A 41 20.13 5.40 -25.77
CA ARG A 41 20.96 5.62 -26.97
C ARG A 41 20.21 6.13 -28.23
N ASP A 42 18.89 5.93 -28.32
CA ASP A 42 18.07 6.35 -29.48
C ASP A 42 17.05 7.46 -29.20
N ILE A 43 16.97 8.00 -27.97
CA ILE A 43 16.15 9.19 -27.70
C ILE A 43 17.05 10.42 -27.85
N ALA A 44 17.52 10.63 -29.08
CA ALA A 44 18.12 11.88 -29.53
C ALA A 44 17.05 12.98 -29.59
N PHE A 45 16.47 13.34 -28.45
CA PHE A 45 15.73 14.59 -28.28
C PHE A 45 16.75 15.67 -27.91
N ASN A 46 17.29 16.33 -28.93
CA ASN A 46 17.80 17.71 -28.86
C ASN A 46 18.65 18.05 -27.62
N HIS A 47 19.83 17.45 -27.51
CA HIS A 47 20.86 17.84 -26.54
C HIS A 47 21.54 19.19 -26.89
N SER A 48 20.92 20.02 -27.74
CA SER A 48 21.35 21.37 -28.09
C SER A 48 20.52 22.48 -27.41
N LEU A 49 19.42 22.15 -26.71
CA LEU A 49 18.56 23.13 -26.02
C LEU A 49 18.74 23.17 -24.48
N SER A 50 19.49 22.24 -23.89
CA SER A 50 19.60 22.12 -22.43
C SER A 50 21.01 22.31 -21.87
N GLN A 51 22.03 22.53 -22.71
CA GLN A 51 23.42 22.57 -22.24
C GLN A 51 23.82 23.92 -21.62
N MET A 52 23.17 25.02 -22.00
CA MET A 52 23.42 26.35 -21.41
C MET A 52 22.54 26.63 -20.18
N GLY A 53 21.34 26.04 -20.06
CA GLY A 53 20.44 26.29 -18.93
C GLY A 53 20.56 25.30 -17.77
N THR A 54 20.96 24.05 -18.00
CA THR A 54 20.97 23.03 -16.93
C THR A 54 22.15 23.18 -15.98
N ILE A 55 23.31 23.62 -16.44
CA ILE A 55 24.50 23.80 -15.58
C ILE A 55 24.29 24.98 -14.63
N ASP A 56 23.81 26.12 -15.14
CA ASP A 56 23.48 27.30 -14.33
C ASP A 56 22.32 27.02 -13.36
N SER A 57 21.34 26.22 -13.79
CA SER A 57 20.24 25.78 -12.93
C SER A 57 20.74 24.88 -11.79
N LEU A 58 21.68 23.96 -12.05
CA LEU A 58 22.26 23.09 -11.02
C LEU A 58 23.12 23.87 -10.03
N GLN A 59 23.89 24.86 -10.49
CA GLN A 59 24.62 25.76 -9.59
C GLN A 59 23.66 26.59 -8.73
N THR A 60 22.60 27.12 -9.31
CA THR A 60 21.55 27.86 -8.57
C THR A 60 20.91 26.97 -7.50
N ILE A 61 20.57 25.72 -7.83
CA ILE A 61 20.00 24.75 -6.89
C ILE A 61 20.96 24.46 -5.73
N ASN A 62 22.26 24.30 -6.01
CA ASN A 62 23.27 24.08 -4.98
C ASN A 62 23.36 25.30 -4.03
N TRP A 63 23.37 26.52 -4.56
CA TRP A 63 23.39 27.75 -3.75
C TRP A 63 22.13 27.92 -2.90
N VAL A 64 20.95 27.65 -3.47
CA VAL A 64 19.68 27.69 -2.72
C VAL A 64 19.67 26.65 -1.60
N SER A 65 20.14 25.43 -1.89
CA SER A 65 20.22 24.35 -0.90
C SER A 65 21.21 24.67 0.22
N ALA A 66 22.38 25.24 -0.11
CA ALA A 66 23.36 25.72 0.86
C ALA A 66 22.80 26.86 1.73
N GLY A 67 22.09 27.82 1.11
CA GLY A 67 21.42 28.92 1.81
C GLY A 67 20.35 28.42 2.77
N PHE A 68 19.53 27.46 2.34
CA PHE A 68 18.51 26.85 3.18
C PHE A 68 19.12 26.07 4.36
N MET A 69 20.23 25.36 4.13
CA MET A 69 20.95 24.65 5.19
C MET A 69 21.54 25.62 6.21
N LEU A 70 22.12 26.74 5.76
CA LEU A 70 22.62 27.80 6.62
C LEU A 70 21.48 28.43 7.44
N PHE A 71 20.32 28.65 6.82
CA PHE A 71 19.13 29.14 7.51
C PHE A 71 18.66 28.19 8.62
N ILE A 72 18.56 26.88 8.34
CA ILE A 72 18.21 25.87 9.35
C ILE A 72 19.22 25.88 10.49
N LEU A 73 20.52 25.92 10.17
CA LEU A 73 21.58 25.93 11.17
C LEU A 73 21.52 27.20 12.03
N ALA A 74 21.26 28.36 11.44
CA ALA A 74 21.06 29.61 12.14
C ALA A 74 19.85 29.54 13.09
N VAL A 75 18.70 29.01 12.63
CA VAL A 75 17.51 28.81 13.48
C VAL A 75 17.79 27.82 14.61
N TRP A 76 18.53 26.75 14.35
CA TRP A 76 18.89 25.78 15.38
C TRP A 76 19.85 26.36 16.43
N VAL A 77 20.89 27.07 16.00
CA VAL A 77 21.84 27.74 16.90
C VAL A 77 21.14 28.80 17.73
N THR A 78 20.34 29.67 17.12
CA THR A 78 19.58 30.71 17.83
C THR A 78 18.64 30.08 18.85
N ARG A 79 17.87 29.05 18.48
CA ARG A 79 17.02 28.30 19.43
C ARG A 79 17.83 27.70 20.58
N LYS A 80 19.00 27.11 20.29
CA LYS A 80 19.87 26.50 21.31
C LYS A 80 20.45 27.55 22.25
N LEU A 81 20.84 28.72 21.74
CA LEU A 81 21.34 29.83 22.55
C LEU A 81 20.22 30.42 23.43
N VAL A 82 19.02 30.62 22.87
CA VAL A 82 17.87 31.17 23.61
C VAL A 82 17.34 30.19 24.66
N ASN A 83 17.30 28.89 24.36
CA ASN A 83 16.81 27.88 25.30
C ASN A 83 17.86 27.42 26.33
N ARG A 84 19.13 27.80 26.19
CA ARG A 84 20.18 27.43 27.16
C ARG A 84 19.93 27.98 28.56
N THR A 85 19.19 29.07 28.69
CA THR A 85 18.92 29.75 29.96
C THR A 85 17.52 29.47 30.51
N LYS A 86 16.66 28.76 29.78
CA LYS A 86 15.29 28.48 30.21
C LYS A 86 15.15 27.06 30.75
N ILE A 87 14.70 26.94 32.00
CA ILE A 87 14.22 25.68 32.56
C ILE A 87 12.85 25.41 31.92
N VAL A 88 12.78 24.41 31.06
CA VAL A 88 11.51 23.98 30.44
C VAL A 88 10.72 23.20 31.48
N THR A 89 9.78 23.87 32.15
CA THR A 89 8.80 23.20 33.01
C THR A 89 7.65 22.69 32.16
N VAL A 90 7.39 21.39 32.21
CA VAL A 90 6.24 20.78 31.54
C VAL A 90 5.02 21.03 32.42
N ALA A 91 4.31 22.12 32.16
CA ALA A 91 3.03 22.41 32.82
C ALA A 91 1.87 21.76 32.03
N PRO A 92 0.76 21.37 32.70
CA PRO A 92 -0.44 20.94 32.00
C PRO A 92 -0.92 22.07 31.10
N THR A 93 -1.06 21.78 29.81
CA THR A 93 -1.30 22.82 28.80
C THR A 93 -2.72 23.37 28.89
N TRP A 94 -3.69 22.54 29.27
CA TRP A 94 -5.10 22.90 29.47
C TRP A 94 -5.72 21.92 30.48
N GLY A 95 -6.03 22.37 31.69
CA GLY A 95 -6.83 21.59 32.63
C GLY A 95 -8.30 21.72 32.25
N CYS A 96 -8.84 20.79 31.46
CA CYS A 96 -10.27 20.76 31.08
C CYS A 96 -11.20 20.43 32.27
N GLY A 97 -10.97 21.01 33.45
CA GLY A 97 -11.73 20.74 34.68
C GLY A 97 -11.47 19.36 35.30
N TYR A 98 -10.48 18.61 34.81
CA TYR A 98 -10.13 17.28 35.32
C TYR A 98 -8.70 17.27 35.85
N ASN A 99 -8.56 17.10 37.17
CA ASN A 99 -7.30 17.26 37.88
C ASN A 99 -6.37 16.04 37.78
N VAL A 100 -6.84 14.94 37.19
CA VAL A 100 -6.07 13.69 37.02
C VAL A 100 -5.79 13.47 35.54
N PRO A 101 -4.70 14.04 34.98
CA PRO A 101 -4.31 13.78 33.60
C PRO A 101 -3.96 12.30 33.45
N SER A 102 -4.62 11.60 32.54
CA SER A 102 -4.26 10.23 32.18
C SER A 102 -4.09 10.13 30.65
N PRO A 103 -3.14 9.32 30.16
CA PRO A 103 -2.97 9.09 28.73
C PRO A 103 -4.22 8.56 28.02
N LYS A 104 -5.16 7.97 28.78
CA LYS A 104 -6.44 7.46 28.27
C LYS A 104 -7.42 8.56 27.84
N ILE A 105 -7.23 9.79 28.33
CA ILE A 105 -8.06 10.95 27.99
C ILE A 105 -7.56 11.60 26.68
N GLN A 106 -6.35 11.27 26.23
CA GLN A 106 -5.79 11.83 25.02
C GLN A 106 -6.51 11.31 23.78
N TYR A 107 -6.88 12.22 22.89
CA TYR A 107 -7.42 11.86 21.59
C TYR A 107 -6.46 10.92 20.86
N THR A 108 -7.00 9.81 20.38
CA THR A 108 -6.26 8.83 19.59
C THR A 108 -6.15 9.28 18.14
N ALA A 109 -5.25 8.65 17.38
CA ALA A 109 -5.10 8.89 15.95
C ALA A 109 -6.44 8.76 15.19
N ASN A 110 -7.29 7.80 15.57
CA ASN A 110 -8.62 7.62 14.99
C ASN A 110 -9.54 8.84 15.18
N SER A 111 -9.45 9.53 16.33
CA SER A 111 -10.23 10.74 16.58
C SER A 111 -9.74 11.90 15.71
N PHE A 112 -8.43 12.00 15.51
CA PHE A 112 -7.81 13.04 14.68
C PHE A 112 -8.23 12.92 13.20
N VAL A 113 -8.23 11.72 12.65
CA VAL A 113 -8.61 11.48 11.24
C VAL A 113 -10.13 11.34 11.02
N ARG A 114 -10.94 11.45 12.09
CA ARG A 114 -12.41 11.20 12.02
C ARG A 114 -13.12 12.13 11.05
N SER A 115 -12.73 13.39 10.98
CA SER A 115 -13.35 14.35 10.06
C SER A 115 -13.06 13.97 8.61
N TYR A 116 -11.79 13.72 8.28
CA TYR A 116 -11.38 13.31 6.94
C TYR A 116 -12.04 12.00 6.50
N THR A 117 -12.08 11.00 7.39
CA THR A 117 -12.73 9.72 7.11
C THR A 117 -14.24 9.84 6.92
N LYS A 118 -14.92 10.79 7.59
CA LYS A 118 -16.34 11.09 7.33
C LYS A 118 -16.56 11.68 5.93
N LEU A 119 -15.68 12.56 5.46
CA LEU A 119 -15.75 13.12 4.11
C LEU A 119 -15.51 12.03 3.06
N ALA A 120 -14.54 11.16 3.30
CA ALA A 120 -14.18 10.06 2.40
C ALA A 120 -15.04 8.79 2.59
N LYS A 121 -16.11 8.84 3.38
CA LYS A 121 -17.02 7.71 3.65
C LYS A 121 -17.58 7.00 2.39
N PRO A 122 -17.89 7.66 1.26
CA PRO A 122 -18.34 6.91 0.07
C PRO A 122 -17.25 6.02 -0.54
N ILE A 123 -15.98 6.35 -0.29
CA ILE A 123 -14.81 5.61 -0.79
C ILE A 123 -14.34 4.59 0.26
N LEU A 124 -14.31 5.01 1.53
CA LEU A 124 -13.85 4.21 2.67
C LEU A 124 -15.02 3.54 3.39
N PHE A 125 -15.07 2.21 3.34
CA PHE A 125 -16.10 1.43 4.04
C PHE A 125 -15.70 1.22 5.51
N ILE A 126 -16.06 2.18 6.35
CA ILE A 126 -15.75 2.11 7.78
C ILE A 126 -16.99 1.60 8.51
N GLU A 127 -16.95 0.34 8.91
CA GLU A 127 -17.99 -0.27 9.73
C GLU A 127 -17.81 0.15 11.19
N LYS A 128 -18.92 0.48 11.85
CA LYS A 128 -18.92 0.97 13.22
C LYS A 128 -19.91 0.17 14.02
N GLU A 129 -19.41 -0.41 15.10
CA GLU A 129 -20.23 -1.02 16.12
C GLU A 129 -20.25 -0.08 17.33
N GLU A 130 -21.39 0.57 17.54
CA GLU A 130 -21.61 1.45 18.68
C GLU A 130 -22.81 0.98 19.49
N THR A 131 -22.62 0.92 20.82
CA THR A 131 -23.76 0.72 21.72
C THR A 131 -24.41 2.06 21.98
N GLU A 132 -25.72 2.18 21.73
CA GLU A 132 -26.47 3.39 22.05
C GLU A 132 -26.34 3.77 23.53
N ILE A 133 -26.17 5.08 23.75
CA ILE A 133 -26.04 5.66 25.08
C ILE A 133 -27.43 6.12 25.53
N THR A 134 -27.99 5.41 26.50
CA THR A 134 -29.24 5.77 27.17
C THR A 134 -28.93 6.23 28.59
N GLY A 135 -29.21 7.51 28.90
CA GLY A 135 -29.03 8.11 30.22
C GLY A 135 -27.74 8.92 30.41
N ILE A 136 -27.71 9.68 31.52
CA ILE A 136 -26.64 10.65 31.85
C ILE A 136 -25.39 9.94 32.40
N PHE A 137 -25.57 8.80 33.07
CA PHE A 137 -24.49 7.97 33.61
C PHE A 137 -24.62 6.53 33.11
N PRO A 138 -24.27 6.26 31.85
CA PRO A 138 -24.36 4.92 31.29
C PRO A 138 -23.34 3.98 31.96
N SER A 139 -23.72 2.71 32.13
CA SER A 139 -22.77 1.65 32.47
C SER A 139 -21.73 1.46 31.35
N LYS A 140 -20.65 0.68 31.60
CA LYS A 140 -19.58 0.41 30.62
C LYS A 140 -20.14 0.16 29.22
N LYS A 141 -19.72 0.98 28.24
CA LYS A 141 -20.05 0.85 26.81
C LYS A 141 -18.80 0.52 26.01
N ARG A 142 -19.00 -0.07 24.83
CA ARG A 142 -17.95 -0.46 23.90
C ARG A 142 -18.20 0.24 22.56
N TYR A 143 -17.15 0.83 22.02
CA TYR A 143 -17.15 1.46 20.71
C TYR A 143 -16.01 0.84 19.91
N GLU A 144 -16.35 0.19 18.80
CA GLU A 144 -15.38 -0.43 17.91
C GLU A 144 -15.58 0.08 16.48
N THR A 145 -14.47 0.26 15.79
CA THR A 145 -14.46 0.74 14.41
C THR A 145 -13.56 -0.18 13.63
N HIS A 146 -14.13 -0.85 12.64
CA HIS A 146 -13.42 -1.75 11.75
C HIS A 146 -13.28 -1.05 10.40
N PRO A 147 -12.08 -0.54 10.07
CA PRO A 147 -11.82 -0.03 8.74
C PRO A 147 -11.78 -1.23 7.79
N TYR A 148 -12.77 -1.35 6.90
CA TYR A 148 -12.77 -2.35 5.85
C TYR A 148 -12.38 -1.68 4.53
N ASP A 149 -11.46 -2.28 3.79
CA ASP A 149 -11.12 -1.81 2.46
C ASP A 149 -12.07 -2.42 1.42
N ASN A 150 -12.74 -1.57 0.64
CA ASN A 150 -13.58 -2.01 -0.46
C ASN A 150 -12.77 -2.74 -1.53
N ILE A 151 -11.52 -2.34 -1.75
CA ILE A 151 -10.63 -2.95 -2.73
C ILE A 151 -10.30 -4.37 -2.29
N GLU A 152 -9.95 -4.57 -1.01
CA GLU A 152 -9.72 -5.90 -0.43
C GLU A 152 -10.98 -6.78 -0.55
N ARG A 153 -12.16 -6.23 -0.22
CA ARG A 153 -13.44 -6.94 -0.37
C ARG A 153 -13.64 -7.49 -1.78
N ILE A 154 -13.42 -6.63 -2.78
CA ILE A 154 -13.76 -6.90 -4.18
C ILE A 154 -12.69 -7.75 -4.86
N LEU A 155 -11.41 -7.45 -4.65
CA LEU A 155 -10.30 -8.13 -5.32
C LEU A 155 -9.81 -9.38 -4.60
N ILE A 156 -10.08 -9.52 -3.30
CA ILE A 156 -9.56 -10.63 -2.50
C ILE A 156 -10.72 -11.49 -1.99
N ASP A 157 -11.60 -10.95 -1.15
CA ASP A 157 -12.60 -11.78 -0.45
C ASP A 157 -13.64 -12.39 -1.38
N LEU A 158 -14.21 -11.57 -2.28
CA LEU A 158 -15.20 -12.02 -3.25
C LEU A 158 -14.69 -13.13 -4.19
N PRO A 159 -13.54 -12.99 -4.87
CA PRO A 159 -13.02 -14.06 -5.71
C PRO A 159 -12.63 -15.29 -4.89
N LEU A 160 -12.04 -15.12 -3.70
CA LEU A 160 -11.71 -16.27 -2.84
C LEU A 160 -12.96 -17.06 -2.46
N LYS A 161 -14.05 -16.37 -2.11
CA LYS A 161 -15.34 -17.01 -1.80
C LYS A 161 -15.89 -17.76 -3.01
N LYS A 162 -15.88 -17.14 -4.19
CA LYS A 162 -16.32 -17.82 -5.43
C LYS A 162 -15.48 -19.04 -5.76
N VAL A 163 -14.15 -18.96 -5.61
CA VAL A 163 -13.28 -20.13 -5.81
C VAL A 163 -13.59 -21.20 -4.78
N ALA A 164 -13.88 -20.84 -3.53
CA ALA A 164 -14.30 -21.79 -2.51
C ALA A 164 -15.60 -22.50 -2.87
N GLU A 165 -16.62 -21.76 -3.30
CA GLU A 165 -17.90 -22.32 -3.76
C GLU A 165 -17.72 -23.26 -4.97
N ILE A 166 -16.85 -22.89 -5.92
CA ILE A 166 -16.50 -23.76 -7.05
C ILE A 166 -15.83 -25.04 -6.54
N ARG A 167 -14.86 -24.94 -5.62
CA ARG A 167 -14.20 -26.13 -5.05
C ARG A 167 -15.21 -27.05 -4.36
N GLU A 168 -16.18 -26.50 -3.63
CA GLU A 168 -17.25 -27.27 -2.99
C GLU A 168 -18.08 -28.08 -4.01
N LEU A 169 -18.32 -27.55 -5.21
CA LEU A 169 -18.99 -28.29 -6.29
C LEU A 169 -18.16 -29.49 -6.78
N PHE A 170 -16.83 -29.36 -6.84
CA PHE A 170 -15.92 -30.44 -7.26
C PHE A 170 -15.54 -31.42 -6.14
N VAL A 171 -16.07 -31.26 -4.93
CA VAL A 171 -15.86 -32.21 -3.80
C VAL A 171 -16.27 -33.63 -4.19
N PHE A 172 -17.23 -33.81 -5.10
CA PHE A 172 -17.63 -35.13 -5.56
C PHE A 172 -16.51 -35.92 -6.27
N LEU A 173 -15.49 -35.25 -6.84
CA LEU A 173 -14.33 -35.93 -7.44
C LEU A 173 -13.33 -36.41 -6.39
N GLN A 174 -13.37 -35.86 -5.17
CA GLN A 174 -12.50 -36.26 -4.06
C GLN A 174 -13.18 -37.25 -3.11
N ASN A 175 -14.16 -38.00 -3.60
CA ASN A 175 -14.78 -39.10 -2.86
C ASN A 175 -13.77 -40.25 -2.79
N GLY A 176 -13.09 -40.46 -1.66
CA GLY A 176 -12.01 -41.45 -1.46
C GLY A 176 -12.32 -42.93 -1.71
N HIS A 177 -13.38 -43.26 -2.45
CA HIS A 177 -13.76 -44.59 -2.90
C HIS A 177 -13.12 -44.92 -4.25
N LEU A 178 -12.12 -45.82 -4.22
CA LEU A 178 -11.36 -46.26 -5.40
C LEU A 178 -12.26 -46.70 -6.57
N GLN A 179 -13.38 -47.38 -6.29
CA GLN A 179 -14.31 -47.87 -7.31
C GLN A 179 -14.90 -46.75 -8.18
N ARG A 180 -15.17 -45.56 -7.62
CA ARG A 180 -15.70 -44.42 -8.39
C ARG A 180 -14.65 -43.84 -9.35
N TYR A 181 -13.39 -43.79 -8.92
CA TYR A 181 -12.29 -43.35 -9.79
C TYR A 181 -12.09 -44.28 -10.99
N ILE A 182 -12.15 -45.60 -10.76
CA ILE A 182 -12.05 -46.59 -11.84
C ILE A 182 -13.22 -46.42 -12.82
N LEU A 183 -14.44 -46.22 -12.32
CA LEU A 183 -15.62 -45.97 -13.17
C LEU A 183 -15.45 -44.70 -14.02
N TYR A 184 -15.00 -43.58 -13.44
CA TYR A 184 -14.75 -42.34 -14.19
C TYR A 184 -13.71 -42.54 -15.30
N GLY A 185 -12.65 -43.31 -15.02
CA GLY A 185 -11.65 -43.66 -16.03
C GLY A 185 -12.22 -44.48 -17.18
N ILE A 186 -13.05 -45.50 -16.90
CA ILE A 186 -13.71 -46.31 -17.93
C ILE A 186 -14.65 -45.47 -18.79
N VAL A 187 -15.48 -44.63 -18.15
CA VAL A 187 -16.41 -43.72 -18.87
C VAL A 187 -15.63 -42.75 -19.76
N PHE A 188 -14.51 -42.22 -19.27
CA PHE A 188 -13.65 -41.33 -20.04
C PHE A 188 -13.10 -42.02 -21.30
N ILE A 189 -12.49 -43.21 -21.15
CA ILE A 189 -11.95 -43.97 -22.28
C ILE A 189 -13.06 -44.32 -23.28
N ALA A 190 -14.22 -44.78 -22.80
CA ALA A 190 -15.36 -45.08 -23.66
C ALA A 190 -15.83 -43.84 -24.43
N SER A 191 -15.93 -42.68 -23.77
CA SER A 191 -16.35 -41.43 -24.41
C SER A 191 -15.38 -40.97 -25.51
N VAL A 192 -14.07 -41.11 -25.29
CA VAL A 192 -13.04 -40.74 -26.27
C VAL A 192 -13.12 -41.61 -27.53
N ILE A 193 -13.54 -42.86 -27.41
CA ILE A 193 -13.69 -43.76 -28.57
C ILE A 193 -15.04 -43.55 -29.26
N VAL A 194 -16.12 -43.43 -28.48
CA VAL A 194 -17.49 -43.39 -29.00
C VAL A 194 -17.83 -42.06 -29.65
N ILE A 195 -17.36 -40.93 -29.11
CA ILE A 195 -17.69 -39.59 -29.62
C ILE A 195 -17.18 -39.40 -31.06
N PRO A 196 -15.91 -39.69 -31.41
CA PRO A 196 -15.43 -39.54 -32.79
C PRO A 196 -16.18 -40.44 -33.78
N VAL A 197 -16.41 -41.71 -33.42
CA VAL A 197 -17.13 -42.66 -34.27
C VAL A 197 -18.57 -42.20 -34.54
N LEU A 198 -19.26 -41.67 -33.52
CA LEU A 198 -20.58 -41.09 -33.69
C LEU A 198 -20.55 -39.86 -34.60
N ILE A 199 -19.57 -38.97 -34.42
CA ILE A 199 -19.42 -37.77 -35.27
C ILE A 199 -19.19 -38.18 -36.73
N ASP A 200 -18.31 -39.16 -36.98
CA ASP A 200 -18.04 -39.66 -38.33
C ASP A 200 -19.30 -40.23 -38.97
N HIS A 201 -20.06 -41.07 -38.25
CA HIS A 201 -21.32 -41.62 -38.76
C HIS A 201 -22.37 -40.54 -39.05
N ILE A 202 -22.52 -39.55 -38.16
CA ILE A 202 -23.45 -38.43 -38.36
C ILE A 202 -23.04 -37.61 -39.59
N MET A 203 -21.75 -37.32 -39.74
CA MET A 203 -21.25 -36.54 -40.87
C MET A 203 -21.47 -37.28 -42.20
N THR A 204 -21.24 -38.59 -42.23
CA THR A 204 -21.48 -39.44 -43.41
C THR A 204 -22.98 -39.48 -43.76
N PHE A 205 -23.85 -39.56 -42.76
CA PHE A 205 -25.31 -39.53 -42.95
C PHE A 205 -25.79 -38.18 -43.49
N ILE A 206 -25.26 -37.06 -42.97
CA ILE A 206 -25.56 -35.72 -43.49
C ILE A 206 -25.10 -35.57 -44.95
N GLN A 207 -23.91 -36.08 -45.29
CA GLN A 207 -23.42 -36.06 -46.67
C GLN A 207 -24.28 -36.88 -47.62
N PHE A 208 -24.77 -38.06 -47.19
CA PHE A 208 -25.72 -38.86 -47.95
C PHE A 208 -27.03 -38.10 -48.21
N LEU A 209 -27.53 -37.38 -47.20
CA LEU A 209 -28.77 -36.60 -47.31
C LEU A 209 -28.61 -35.40 -48.26
N ASN A 210 -27.43 -34.78 -48.32
CA ASN A 210 -27.13 -33.66 -49.22
C ASN A 210 -26.92 -34.08 -50.69
N HIS A 211 -26.66 -35.37 -50.94
CA HIS A 211 -26.49 -35.92 -52.30
C HIS A 211 -27.77 -36.51 -52.90
N LEU A 212 -28.86 -36.52 -52.12
CA LEU A 212 -30.23 -36.83 -52.56
C LEU A 212 -30.95 -35.56 -53.03
#